data_AF-A0A661XSX1-F1
#
_entry.id   AF-A0A661XSX1-F1
#
_cell.length_a   1.000
_cell.length_b   1.000
_cell.length_c   1.000
_cell.angle_alpha   90.00
_cell.angle_beta   90.00
_cell.angle_gamma   90.00
#
_symmetry.space_group_name_H-M   'P 1'
#
loop_
_entity.id
_entity.type
_entity.pdbx_description
1 polymer ?
#
loop_
_entity_poly.entity_id
_entity_poly.type
_entity_poly.pdbx_seq_one_letter_code
_entity_poly.pdbx_strand_id
1 'polypeptide(L)'
;SKLINQIKENIKLKFGDQNKWMDYLWIEGKIRNDAYKHDGDDRIMLKMKSGELIDLSSASDNLNISALAEPVEKNFICYPKSCGIN
;
A
#
# COMPACT_ATOMS: atom_id res chain seq x y z
N SER A 1 -10.91 -8.13 13.95
CA SER A 1 -11.29 -7.02 14.85
C SER A 1 -12.82 -7.01 14.98
N LYS A 2 -13.38 -6.42 16.05
CA LYS A 2 -14.84 -6.36 16.24
C LYS A 2 -15.57 -5.74 15.04
N LEU A 3 -14.99 -4.70 14.44
CA LEU A 3 -15.50 -4.01 13.25
C LEU A 3 -15.57 -4.92 12.01
N ILE A 4 -14.50 -5.67 11.72
CA ILE A 4 -14.43 -6.57 10.56
C ILE A 4 -15.51 -7.65 10.65
N ASN A 5 -15.69 -8.24 11.83
CA ASN A 5 -16.68 -9.29 12.03
C ASN A 5 -18.10 -8.73 11.83
N GLN A 6 -18.38 -7.53 12.34
CA GLN A 6 -19.68 -6.87 12.15
C GLN A 6 -20.01 -6.65 10.67
N ILE A 7 -19.05 -6.19 9.87
CA ILE A 7 -19.27 -5.97 8.43
C ILE A 7 -19.50 -7.30 7.71
N LYS A 8 -18.74 -8.35 8.04
CA LYS A 8 -18.96 -9.70 7.48
C LYS A 8 -20.34 -10.25 7.83
N GLU A 9 -20.82 -10.03 9.05
CA GLU A 9 -22.19 -10.38 9.46
C GLU A 9 -23.24 -9.60 8.66
N ASN A 10 -23.05 -8.29 8.47
CA ASN A 10 -23.94 -7.46 7.65
C ASN A 10 -24.02 -7.94 6.19
N ILE A 11 -22.89 -8.40 5.63
CA ILE A 11 -22.85 -9.01 4.29
C ILE A 11 -23.68 -10.29 4.27
N LYS A 12 -23.48 -11.19 5.24
CA LYS A 12 -24.24 -12.45 5.35
C LYS A 12 -25.74 -12.21 5.49
N LEU A 13 -26.15 -11.25 6.33
CA LEU A 13 -27.56 -10.91 6.53
C LEU A 13 -28.21 -10.37 5.24
N LYS A 14 -27.47 -9.62 4.43
CA LYS A 14 -28.02 -8.96 3.24
C LYS A 14 -27.99 -9.81 1.97
N PHE A 15 -26.94 -10.62 1.80
CA PHE A 15 -26.70 -11.39 0.57
C PHE A 15 -26.80 -12.90 0.77
N GLY A 16 -27.03 -13.35 2.01
CA GLY A 16 -27.09 -14.77 2.38
C GLY A 16 -25.73 -15.35 2.75
N ASP A 17 -25.74 -16.46 3.49
CA ASP A 17 -24.55 -17.09 4.05
C ASP A 17 -23.94 -18.17 3.13
N GLN A 18 -24.04 -17.99 1.80
CA GLN A 18 -23.27 -18.89 0.93
C GLN A 18 -21.83 -18.41 0.94
N ASN A 19 -20.92 -19.22 1.48
CA ASN A 19 -19.49 -18.92 1.57
C ASN A 19 -18.89 -18.42 0.24
N LYS A 20 -19.43 -18.88 -0.90
CA LYS A 20 -19.02 -18.41 -2.23
C LYS A 20 -19.19 -16.90 -2.44
N TRP A 21 -20.25 -16.29 -1.91
CA TRP A 21 -20.46 -14.84 -2.06
C TRP A 21 -19.46 -14.02 -1.25
N MET A 22 -19.03 -14.54 -0.10
CA MET A 22 -18.07 -13.83 0.74
C MET A 22 -16.76 -13.59 0.00
N ASP A 23 -16.29 -14.56 -0.79
CA ASP A 23 -15.06 -14.43 -1.59
C ASP A 23 -15.16 -13.34 -2.67
N TYR A 24 -16.37 -13.06 -3.19
CA TYR A 24 -16.60 -12.00 -4.17
C TYR A 24 -16.88 -10.63 -3.52
N LEU A 25 -17.43 -10.62 -2.31
CA LEU A 25 -17.90 -9.41 -1.63
C LEU A 25 -16.91 -8.89 -0.57
N TRP A 26 -15.94 -9.69 -0.17
CA TRP A 26 -14.91 -9.32 0.79
C TRP A 26 -13.54 -9.47 0.15
N ILE A 27 -12.90 -8.34 -0.13
CA ILE A 27 -11.54 -8.30 -0.65
C ILE A 27 -10.69 -7.63 0.39
N GLU A 28 -9.69 -8.33 0.91
CA GLU A 28 -8.67 -7.76 1.77
C GLU A 28 -7.30 -7.98 1.15
N GLY A 29 -6.41 -7.03 1.39
CA GLY A 29 -5.09 -7.12 0.80
C GLY A 29 -4.20 -5.99 1.25
N LYS A 30 -3.04 -5.96 0.60
CA LYS A 30 -1.96 -5.03 0.91
C LYS A 30 -1.39 -4.52 -0.39
N ILE A 31 -1.28 -3.20 -0.48
CA ILE A 31 -0.63 -2.51 -1.58
C ILE A 31 0.68 -1.94 -1.02
N ARG A 32 1.79 -2.24 -1.68
CA ARG A 32 3.10 -1.69 -1.36
C ARG A 32 3.54 -0.82 -2.53
N ASN A 33 3.89 0.43 -2.24
CA ASN A 33 4.46 1.35 -3.21
C ASN A 33 5.95 1.53 -2.90
N ASP A 34 6.79 0.89 -3.71
CA ASP A 34 8.24 1.09 -3.71
C ASP A 34 8.59 2.16 -4.76
N ALA A 35 8.33 3.43 -4.45
CA ALA A 35 8.47 4.52 -5.43
C ALA A 35 9.93 4.77 -5.84
N TYR A 36 10.89 4.55 -4.94
CA TYR A 36 12.32 4.55 -5.24
C TYR A 36 13.02 3.50 -4.37
N LYS A 37 13.69 2.53 -4.98
CA LYS A 37 14.38 1.47 -4.24
C LYS A 37 15.83 1.87 -4.00
N HIS A 38 16.24 1.89 -2.73
CA HIS A 38 17.65 2.12 -2.36
C HIS A 38 18.53 0.91 -2.59
N ASP A 39 17.94 -0.29 -2.65
CA ASP A 39 18.66 -1.53 -2.85
C ASP A 39 18.47 -2.03 -4.28
N GLY A 40 19.59 -2.19 -5.02
CA GLY A 40 19.61 -2.74 -6.37
C GLY A 40 20.11 -1.77 -7.45
N ASP A 41 19.81 -2.13 -8.71
CA ASP A 41 20.30 -1.45 -9.92
C ASP A 41 19.45 -0.22 -10.31
N ASP A 42 18.31 0.01 -9.65
CA ASP A 42 17.38 1.10 -9.96
C ASP A 42 17.80 2.46 -9.35
N ARG A 43 19.01 2.54 -8.77
CA ARG A 43 19.54 3.77 -8.16
C ARG A 43 19.98 4.77 -9.22
N ILE A 44 19.66 6.04 -8.99
CA ILE A 44 20.16 7.15 -9.80
C ILE A 44 21.45 7.66 -9.18
N MET A 45 22.58 7.35 -9.82
CA MET A 45 23.90 7.82 -9.41
C MET A 45 24.26 9.13 -10.14
N LEU A 46 24.63 10.15 -9.38
CA LEU A 46 25.11 11.43 -9.87
C LEU A 46 26.63 11.45 -9.91
N LYS A 47 27.21 11.81 -11.06
CA LYS A 47 28.65 12.02 -11.19
C LYS A 47 29.02 13.47 -10.92
N MET A 48 29.75 13.69 -9.85
CA MET A 48 30.23 15.00 -9.43
C MET A 48 31.38 15.49 -10.30
N LYS A 49 31.63 16.81 -10.30
CA LYS A 49 32.78 17.40 -11.02
C LYS A 49 34.13 16.88 -10.52
N SER A 50 34.20 16.42 -9.27
CA SER A 50 35.36 15.72 -8.68
C SER A 50 35.60 14.33 -9.27
N GLY A 51 34.63 13.78 -10.00
CA GLY A 51 34.64 12.41 -10.51
C GLY A 51 33.97 11.38 -9.59
N GLU A 52 33.60 11.78 -8.37
CA GLU A 52 32.89 10.94 -7.40
C GLU A 52 31.46 10.64 -7.85
N LEU A 53 30.96 9.45 -7.50
CA LEU A 53 29.57 9.05 -7.71
C LEU A 53 28.81 9.11 -6.38
N ILE A 54 27.73 9.87 -6.34
CA ILE A 54 26.85 10.00 -5.17
C ILE A 54 25.42 9.59 -5.54
N ASP A 55 24.69 8.94 -4.64
CA ASP A 55 23.27 8.62 -4.88
C ASP A 55 22.43 9.89 -4.85
N LEU A 56 21.46 10.00 -5.76
CA LEU A 56 20.51 11.11 -5.82
C LEU A 56 19.78 11.34 -4.48
N SER A 57 19.44 10.28 -3.73
CA SER A 57 18.78 10.42 -2.43
C SER A 57 19.70 11.02 -1.36
N SER A 58 21.00 10.75 -1.45
CA SER A 58 22.02 11.28 -0.53
C SER A 58 22.47 12.69 -0.92
N ALA A 59 22.36 13.03 -2.20
CA ALA A 59 22.73 14.33 -2.75
C ALA A 59 21.61 15.37 -2.65
N SER A 60 20.37 14.93 -2.48
CA SER A 60 19.19 15.79 -2.51
C SER A 60 18.87 16.33 -1.12
N ASP A 61 19.12 17.63 -0.90
CA ASP A 61 18.57 18.38 0.24
C ASP A 61 17.03 18.50 0.21
N ASN A 62 16.42 18.08 -0.91
CA ASN A 62 14.98 18.09 -1.09
C ASN A 62 14.37 16.87 -0.38
N LEU A 63 13.78 17.10 0.78
CA LEU A 63 13.11 16.11 1.65
C LEU A 63 12.16 15.14 0.90
N ASN A 64 11.67 15.54 -0.27
CA ASN A 64 10.79 14.73 -1.10
C ASN A 64 11.45 13.46 -1.67
N ILE A 65 12.74 13.46 -2.00
CA ILE A 65 13.38 12.29 -2.62
C ILE A 65 13.59 11.18 -1.59
N SER A 66 14.02 11.53 -0.37
CA SER A 66 14.14 10.57 0.73
C SER A 66 12.79 10.02 1.17
N ALA A 67 11.71 10.81 1.08
CA ALA A 67 10.35 10.32 1.37
C ALA A 67 9.82 9.33 0.31
N LEU A 68 10.28 9.43 -0.95
CA LEU A 68 9.94 8.47 -2.01
C LEU A 68 10.75 7.18 -1.91
N ALA A 69 11.89 7.22 -1.23
CA ALA A 69 12.72 6.07 -0.95
C ALA A 69 12.09 5.09 0.04
N GLU A 70 11.32 5.62 0.99
CA GLU A 70 10.67 4.80 1.99
C GLU A 70 9.47 4.06 1.38
N PRO A 71 9.46 2.71 1.43
CA PRO A 71 8.34 1.93 0.96
C PRO A 71 7.07 2.27 1.74
N VAL A 72 6.01 2.67 1.04
CA VAL A 72 4.71 2.91 1.67
C VAL A 72 3.86 1.66 1.55
N GLU A 73 3.41 1.15 2.70
CA GLU A 73 2.54 0.00 2.78
C GLU A 73 1.13 0.39 3.23
N LYS A 74 0.12 -0.04 2.47
CA LYS A 74 -1.28 0.23 2.75
C LYS A 74 -2.06 -1.08 2.80
N ASN A 75 -2.57 -1.42 3.97
CA ASN A 75 -3.54 -2.50 4.13
C ASN A 75 -4.94 -1.96 3.79
N PHE A 76 -5.71 -2.72 3.01
CA PHE A 76 -7.04 -2.31 2.57
C PHE A 76 -8.05 -3.45 2.71
N ILE A 77 -9.31 -3.05 2.85
CA ILE A 77 -10.47 -3.93 2.84
C ILE A 77 -11.53 -3.27 1.96
N CYS A 78 -12.09 -4.01 1.03
CA CYS A 78 -13.19 -3.60 0.17
C CYS A 78 -14.40 -4.50 0.43
N TYR A 79 -15.56 -3.85 0.58
CA TYR A 79 -16.85 -4.49 0.79
C TYR A 79 -17.98 -3.60 0.24
N PRO A 80 -19.19 -4.13 0.01
CA PRO A 80 -20.32 -3.32 -0.42
C PRO A 80 -20.62 -2.21 0.57
N LYS A 81 -20.64 -0.95 0.11
CA LYS A 81 -20.86 0.24 0.95
C LYS A 81 -22.08 0.11 1.87
N SER A 82 -23.14 -0.55 1.40
CA SER A 82 -24.36 -0.75 2.18
C SER A 82 -24.24 -1.67 3.40
N CYS A 83 -23.11 -2.37 3.56
CA CYS A 83 -22.82 -3.24 4.70
C CYS A 83 -21.83 -2.61 5.70
N GLY A 84 -21.32 -1.41 5.38
CA GLY A 84 -20.46 -0.64 6.27
C GLY A 84 -21.18 -0.13 7.51
N ILE A 85 -20.40 0.32 8.49
CA ILE A 85 -20.92 1.00 9.68
C ILE A 85 -21.00 2.50 9.35
N ASN A 86 -22.17 3.09 9.58
CA ASN A 86 -22.40 4.54 9.52
C ASN A 86 -21.92 5.21 10.81
#